data_AF-A0ABD6C4X7-F1
#
_entry.id   AF-A0ABD6C4X7-F1
#
_cell.length_a   1.000
_cell.length_b   1.000
_cell.length_c   1.000
_cell.angle_alpha   90.00
_cell.angle_beta   90.00
_cell.angle_gamma   90.00
#
_symmetry.space_group_name_H-M   'P 1'
#
loop_
_entity.id
_entity.type
_entity.pdbx_description
1 polymer ?
#
loop_
_entity_poly.entity_id
_entity_poly.type
_entity_poly.pdbx_seq_one_letter_code
_entity_poly.pdbx_strand_id
1 'polypeptide(L)'
;DSTLFKTGPWLENRLVLFDLAYFKYRRFALIDENDGYFVSRLKQNANPVITAELREWRGRAIPLEGKQLRDVLDDLDRKYIDVEVEVEFKRGPYNGTRSLDTKQFRVVGVRDEDADDYHLYMTNLAREEFFPADLAEIYRCRWEVELLFRELKTQYELDEFDTSDEHVVRILLYAALLSLLVSRDLLDLVTEQADDELVFPTERWA
;
A
#
# COMPACT_ATOMS: atom_id res chain seq x y z
N ASP A 1 12.61 -3.78 9.61
CA ASP A 1 11.98 -4.67 8.62
C ASP A 1 11.08 -5.67 9.31
N SER A 2 9.76 -5.53 9.16
CA SER A 2 8.81 -6.47 9.75
C SER A 2 9.01 -7.87 9.14
N THR A 3 9.42 -8.82 9.97
CA THR A 3 9.49 -10.26 9.67
C THR A 3 8.13 -10.94 9.79
N LEU A 4 7.10 -10.20 10.20
CA LEU A 4 5.80 -10.74 10.59
C LEU A 4 4.88 -11.03 9.39
N PHE A 5 5.10 -10.37 8.25
CA PHE A 5 4.30 -10.66 7.04
C PHE A 5 4.85 -11.88 6.30
N LYS A 6 4.09 -12.98 6.34
CA LYS A 6 4.40 -14.23 5.63
C LYS A 6 3.66 -14.28 4.29
N THR A 7 4.42 -14.36 3.20
CA THR A 7 3.87 -14.62 1.86
C THR A 7 3.54 -16.10 1.70
N GLY A 8 2.53 -16.43 0.90
CA GLY A 8 2.16 -17.80 0.57
C GLY A 8 0.90 -17.88 -0.30
N PRO A 9 0.37 -19.09 -0.55
CA PRO A 9 -0.72 -19.31 -1.52
C PRO A 9 -2.01 -18.53 -1.22
N TRP A 10 -2.22 -18.09 0.03
CA TRP A 10 -3.38 -17.27 0.39
C TRP A 10 -3.43 -15.92 -0.35
N LEU A 11 -2.34 -15.50 -0.97
CA LEU A 11 -2.23 -14.25 -1.73
C LEU A 11 -2.88 -14.32 -3.12
N GLU A 12 -3.20 -15.52 -3.62
CA GLU A 12 -3.80 -15.71 -4.94
C GLU A 12 -5.06 -14.84 -5.08
N ASN A 13 -5.11 -14.04 -6.16
CA ASN A 13 -6.20 -13.11 -6.47
C ASN A 13 -6.50 -12.07 -5.37
N ARG A 14 -5.51 -11.72 -4.54
CA ARG A 14 -5.65 -10.69 -3.49
C ARG A 14 -4.76 -9.49 -3.75
N LEU A 15 -5.30 -8.30 -3.50
CA LEU A 15 -4.55 -7.06 -3.48
C LEU A 15 -4.08 -6.73 -2.07
N VAL A 16 -2.77 -6.51 -1.90
CA VAL A 16 -2.17 -6.11 -0.63
C VAL A 16 -1.70 -4.65 -0.70
N LEU A 17 -2.18 -3.82 0.22
CA LEU A 17 -1.75 -2.42 0.36
C LEU A 17 -0.67 -2.34 1.45
N PHE A 18 0.56 -1.96 1.08
CA PHE A 18 1.68 -1.90 2.01
C PHE A 18 2.16 -0.49 2.32
N ASP A 19 2.31 -0.21 3.61
CA ASP A 19 3.14 0.90 4.07
C ASP A 19 4.65 0.66 3.81
N LEU A 20 5.46 1.69 4.06
CA LEU A 20 6.91 1.68 3.83
C LEU A 20 7.68 0.72 4.75
N ALA A 21 7.18 0.36 5.92
CA ALA A 21 7.79 -0.62 6.81
C ALA A 21 7.73 -2.05 6.24
N TYR A 22 6.84 -2.30 5.28
CA TYR A 22 6.76 -3.53 4.51
C TYR A 22 7.42 -3.43 3.12
N PHE A 23 8.12 -2.34 2.79
CA PHE A 23 8.75 -2.18 1.49
C PHE A 23 9.96 -3.12 1.31
N LYS A 24 9.81 -4.17 0.49
CA LYS A 24 10.88 -5.09 0.10
C LYS A 24 10.64 -5.69 -1.28
N TYR A 25 11.59 -5.50 -2.20
CA TYR A 25 11.52 -6.09 -3.54
C TYR A 25 11.32 -7.61 -3.54
N ARG A 26 12.04 -8.35 -2.67
CA ARG A 26 11.81 -9.80 -2.53
C ARG A 26 10.38 -10.14 -2.13
N ARG A 27 9.73 -9.32 -1.29
CA ARG A 27 8.34 -9.57 -0.87
C ARG A 27 7.39 -9.34 -2.03
N PHE A 28 7.58 -8.27 -2.80
CA PHE A 28 6.81 -7.99 -4.00
C PHE A 28 6.97 -9.11 -5.04
N ALA A 29 8.19 -9.62 -5.21
CA ALA A 29 8.44 -10.75 -6.10
C ALA A 29 7.69 -12.01 -5.67
N LEU A 30 7.68 -12.32 -4.37
CA LEU A 30 6.95 -13.46 -3.81
C LEU A 30 5.42 -13.30 -3.91
N ILE A 31 4.89 -12.09 -3.82
CA ILE A 31 3.45 -11.85 -4.00
C ILE A 31 3.05 -12.14 -5.43
N ASP A 32 3.82 -11.60 -6.37
CA ASP A 32 3.61 -11.82 -7.80
C ASP A 32 3.79 -13.29 -8.19
N GLU A 33 4.76 -14.01 -7.59
CA GLU A 33 4.93 -15.47 -7.76
C GLU A 33 3.78 -16.32 -7.18
N ASN A 34 2.91 -15.74 -6.35
CA ASN A 34 1.71 -16.40 -5.81
C ASN A 34 0.42 -15.86 -6.47
N ASP A 35 0.52 -15.28 -7.67
CA ASP A 35 -0.62 -14.71 -8.41
C ASP A 35 -1.42 -13.68 -7.58
N GLY A 36 -0.70 -12.97 -6.70
CA GLY A 36 -1.22 -11.89 -5.87
C GLY A 36 -0.82 -10.52 -6.43
N TYR A 37 -1.49 -9.49 -5.94
CA TYR A 37 -1.27 -8.10 -6.34
C TYR A 37 -0.83 -7.25 -5.16
N PHE A 38 -0.10 -6.18 -5.43
CA PHE A 38 0.27 -5.22 -4.39
C PHE A 38 0.26 -3.77 -4.89
N VAL A 39 0.04 -2.85 -3.96
CA VAL A 39 0.39 -1.43 -4.13
C VAL A 39 1.16 -0.99 -2.89
N SER A 40 2.32 -0.37 -3.09
CA SER A 40 3.14 0.17 -2.00
C SER A 40 3.70 1.52 -2.38
N ARG A 41 3.88 2.42 -1.41
CA ARG A 41 4.67 3.64 -1.65
C ARG A 41 6.10 3.28 -2.00
N LEU A 42 6.65 3.95 -3.00
CA LEU A 42 8.06 3.83 -3.31
C LEU A 42 8.88 4.54 -2.22
N LYS A 43 9.85 3.82 -1.65
CA LYS A 43 10.73 4.39 -0.63
C LYS A 43 11.54 5.57 -1.20
N GLN A 44 11.77 6.60 -0.38
CA GLN A 44 12.51 7.81 -0.81
C GLN A 44 13.91 7.49 -1.36
N ASN A 45 14.60 6.53 -0.77
CA ASN A 45 15.93 6.11 -1.20
C ASN A 45 15.93 5.01 -2.28
N ALA A 46 14.76 4.60 -2.78
CA ALA A 46 14.68 3.67 -3.90
C ALA A 46 14.84 4.45 -5.22
N ASN A 47 15.82 4.03 -6.02
CA ASN A 47 16.15 4.63 -7.31
C ASN A 47 16.34 3.54 -8.39
N PRO A 48 15.29 2.79 -8.76
CA PRO A 48 15.41 1.72 -9.74
C PRO A 48 15.60 2.28 -11.15
N VAL A 49 16.14 1.44 -12.05
CA VAL A 49 16.36 1.80 -13.45
C VAL A 49 15.06 1.65 -14.22
N ILE A 50 14.68 2.67 -14.99
CA ILE A 50 13.52 2.64 -15.87
C ILE A 50 13.82 1.77 -17.09
N THR A 51 12.99 0.76 -17.34
CA THR A 51 13.15 -0.16 -18.48
C THR A 51 12.20 0.15 -19.63
N ALA A 52 11.03 0.72 -19.35
CA ALA A 52 10.05 1.09 -20.37
C ALA A 52 9.18 2.25 -19.91
N GLU A 53 8.78 3.13 -20.83
CA GLU A 53 7.69 4.09 -20.60
C GLU A 53 6.34 3.44 -20.99
N LEU A 54 5.41 3.37 -20.04
CA LEU A 54 4.09 2.75 -20.26
C LEU A 54 3.06 3.72 -20.83
N ARG A 55 3.45 4.96 -21.11
CA ARG A 55 2.58 6.00 -21.65
C ARG A 55 3.30 6.83 -22.70
N GLU A 56 2.60 7.11 -23.80
CA GLU A 56 3.06 8.05 -24.81
C GLU A 56 2.82 9.50 -24.38
N TRP A 57 3.83 10.34 -24.56
CA TRP A 57 3.78 11.76 -24.22
C TRP A 57 3.90 12.60 -25.49
N ARG A 58 2.98 13.57 -25.64
CA ARG A 58 3.00 14.49 -26.78
C ARG A 58 4.11 15.54 -26.61
N GLY A 59 4.76 15.91 -27.71
CA GLY A 59 5.76 16.99 -27.75
C GLY A 59 7.21 16.49 -27.63
N ARG A 60 8.12 17.35 -27.18
CA ARG A 60 9.54 17.00 -26.95
C ARG A 60 9.72 16.34 -25.58
N ALA A 61 9.07 15.20 -25.38
CA ALA A 61 9.20 14.45 -24.14
C ALA A 61 10.65 13.95 -23.97
N ILE A 62 11.18 14.08 -22.76
CA ILE A 62 12.46 13.50 -22.37
C ILE A 62 12.29 11.98 -22.30
N PRO A 63 13.08 11.18 -23.03
CA PRO A 63 13.08 9.73 -22.88
C PRO A 63 13.62 9.33 -21.50
N LEU A 64 12.92 8.41 -20.85
CA LEU A 64 13.21 7.98 -19.48
C LEU A 64 13.94 6.64 -19.41
N GLU A 65 13.80 5.80 -20.43
CA GLU A 65 14.40 4.47 -20.49
C GLU A 65 15.93 4.52 -20.29
N GLY A 66 16.44 3.60 -19.46
CA GLY A 66 17.84 3.49 -19.08
C GLY A 66 18.31 4.48 -18.01
N LYS A 67 17.48 5.44 -17.58
CA LYS A 67 17.81 6.37 -16.49
C LYS A 67 17.30 5.84 -15.16
N GLN A 68 17.89 6.31 -14.07
CA GLN A 68 17.33 6.03 -12.75
C GLN A 68 16.13 6.94 -12.48
N LEU A 69 15.10 6.39 -11.84
CA LEU A 69 13.81 7.05 -11.67
C LEU A 69 13.91 8.42 -10.98
N ARG A 70 14.69 8.54 -9.90
CA ARG A 70 14.84 9.78 -9.12
C ARG A 70 15.62 10.84 -9.89
N ASP A 71 16.58 10.43 -10.71
CA ASP A 71 17.46 11.32 -11.46
C ASP A 71 16.71 12.11 -12.54
N VAL A 72 15.46 11.75 -12.84
CA VAL A 72 14.62 12.39 -13.85
C VAL A 72 13.43 13.14 -13.27
N LEU A 73 13.08 13.00 -11.99
CA LEU A 73 11.83 13.56 -11.45
C LEU A 73 11.81 15.09 -11.49
N ASP A 74 12.92 15.72 -11.12
CA ASP A 74 13.04 17.18 -11.04
C ASP A 74 12.93 17.86 -12.42
N ASP A 75 13.24 17.13 -13.49
CA ASP A 75 13.17 17.61 -14.87
C ASP A 75 11.78 17.37 -15.52
N LEU A 76 10.84 16.76 -14.79
CA LEU A 76 9.55 16.33 -15.33
C LEU A 76 8.38 17.22 -14.90
N ASP A 77 7.80 17.91 -15.88
CA ASP A 77 6.56 18.68 -15.75
C ASP A 77 5.35 17.87 -16.29
N ARG A 78 5.08 16.69 -15.72
CA ARG A 78 3.98 15.79 -16.15
C ARG A 78 3.00 15.59 -14.99
N LYS A 79 1.70 15.42 -15.29
CA LYS A 79 0.72 15.08 -14.23
C LYS A 79 0.95 13.69 -13.64
N TYR A 80 1.39 12.76 -14.49
CA TYR A 80 1.59 11.37 -14.14
C TYR A 80 2.95 10.87 -14.64
N ILE A 81 3.51 9.91 -13.93
CA ILE A 81 4.59 9.04 -14.39
C ILE A 81 4.02 7.63 -14.42
N ASP A 82 4.30 6.88 -15.48
CA ASP A 82 3.85 5.49 -15.61
C ASP A 82 4.91 4.72 -16.40
N VAL A 83 5.71 3.93 -15.67
CA VAL A 83 6.92 3.31 -16.19
C VAL A 83 7.08 1.89 -15.63
N GLU A 84 7.79 1.04 -16.36
CA GLU A 84 8.36 -0.17 -15.78
C GLU A 84 9.76 0.10 -15.28
N VAL A 85 10.10 -0.51 -14.15
CA VAL A 85 11.42 -0.42 -13.56
C VAL A 85 11.95 -1.82 -13.25
N GLU A 86 13.25 -2.01 -13.38
CA GLU A 86 13.92 -3.21 -12.92
C GLU A 86 14.46 -3.02 -11.50
N VAL A 87 14.17 -3.98 -10.63
CA VAL A 87 14.68 -4.03 -9.26
C VAL A 87 15.51 -5.29 -9.04
N GLU A 88 16.61 -5.13 -8.31
CA GLU A 88 17.46 -6.25 -7.90
C GLU A 88 17.27 -6.55 -6.40
N PHE A 89 17.22 -7.83 -6.03
CA PHE A 89 17.16 -8.25 -4.64
C PHE A 89 17.87 -9.58 -4.39
N LYS A 90 18.25 -9.80 -3.13
CA LYS A 90 18.89 -11.05 -2.70
C LYS A 90 17.84 -12.15 -2.52
N ARG A 91 18.06 -13.32 -3.13
CA ARG A 91 17.28 -14.53 -2.85
C ARG A 91 17.58 -15.07 -1.45
N GLY A 92 16.68 -15.94 -0.98
CA GLY A 92 16.95 -16.76 0.20
C GLY A 92 18.19 -17.64 -0.02
N PRO A 93 18.92 -18.02 1.03
CA PRO A 93 20.07 -18.89 0.88
C PRO A 93 19.62 -20.25 0.33
N TYR A 94 20.27 -20.70 -0.75
CA TYR A 94 20.13 -22.05 -1.28
C TYR A 94 21.49 -22.74 -1.23
N ASN A 95 21.56 -23.88 -0.55
CA ASN A 95 22.81 -24.61 -0.33
C ASN A 95 23.97 -23.74 0.23
N GLY A 96 23.65 -22.81 1.13
CA GLY A 96 24.63 -21.89 1.75
C GLY A 96 25.00 -20.65 0.92
N THR A 97 24.60 -20.58 -0.36
CA THR A 97 24.90 -19.45 -1.25
C THR A 97 23.70 -18.53 -1.39
N ARG A 98 23.92 -17.21 -1.40
CA ARG A 98 22.89 -16.21 -1.73
C ARG A 98 23.15 -15.66 -3.13
N SER A 99 22.21 -15.85 -4.05
CA SER A 99 22.24 -15.23 -5.37
C SER A 99 21.42 -13.94 -5.40
N LEU A 100 21.69 -13.11 -6.39
CA LEU A 100 20.84 -11.99 -6.76
C LEU A 100 19.74 -12.48 -7.72
N ASP A 101 18.68 -11.71 -7.78
CA ASP A 101 17.55 -11.88 -8.70
C ASP A 101 17.04 -10.52 -9.11
N THR A 102 16.49 -10.45 -10.32
CA THR A 102 15.91 -9.22 -10.86
C THR A 102 14.44 -9.45 -11.18
N LYS A 103 13.64 -8.40 -11.02
CA LYS A 103 12.23 -8.42 -11.39
C LYS A 103 11.80 -7.04 -11.87
N GLN A 104 10.89 -7.03 -12.83
CA GLN A 104 10.28 -5.80 -13.30
C GLN A 104 8.99 -5.54 -12.53
N PHE A 105 8.78 -4.28 -12.15
CA PHE A 105 7.55 -3.81 -11.57
C PHE A 105 7.14 -2.49 -12.22
N ARG A 106 5.85 -2.19 -12.16
CA ARG A 106 5.34 -0.90 -12.56
C ARG A 106 5.55 0.11 -11.45
N VAL A 107 6.04 1.30 -11.82
CA VAL A 107 6.07 2.47 -10.95
C VAL A 107 5.21 3.56 -11.54
N VAL A 108 4.32 4.06 -10.71
CA VAL A 108 3.39 5.14 -11.03
C VAL A 108 3.71 6.33 -10.14
N GLY A 109 3.80 7.51 -10.76
CA GLY A 109 3.86 8.78 -10.06
C GLY A 109 2.58 9.59 -10.29
N VAL A 110 2.03 10.15 -9.24
CA VAL A 110 0.98 11.18 -9.31
C VAL A 110 1.56 12.46 -8.76
N ARG A 111 1.54 13.54 -9.54
CA ARG A 111 2.10 14.81 -9.08
C ARG A 111 1.22 15.40 -7.98
N ASP A 112 1.87 15.83 -6.92
CA ASP A 112 1.32 16.63 -5.84
C ASP A 112 1.40 18.10 -6.27
N GLU A 113 0.25 18.73 -6.52
CA GLU A 113 0.18 20.12 -7.00
C GLU A 113 0.62 21.12 -5.91
N ASP A 114 0.58 20.73 -4.63
CA ASP A 114 0.94 21.60 -3.50
C ASP A 114 2.44 21.51 -3.14
N ALA A 115 3.05 20.33 -3.35
CA ALA A 115 4.43 20.06 -2.95
C ALA A 115 5.45 20.11 -4.09
N ASP A 116 5.01 20.31 -5.34
CA ASP A 116 5.83 20.20 -6.56
C ASP A 116 6.70 18.92 -6.60
N ASP A 117 6.14 17.81 -6.13
CA ASP A 117 6.80 16.49 -6.06
C ASP A 117 5.84 15.39 -6.54
N TYR A 118 6.35 14.19 -6.80
CA TYR A 118 5.53 13.03 -7.16
C TYR A 118 5.28 12.12 -5.97
N HIS A 119 4.02 11.76 -5.79
CA HIS A 119 3.62 10.60 -5.05
C HIS A 119 3.87 9.33 -5.87
N LEU A 120 4.96 8.62 -5.53
CA LEU A 120 5.40 7.41 -6.22
C LEU A 120 4.87 6.13 -5.56
N TYR A 121 4.33 5.24 -6.38
CA TYR A 121 3.78 3.95 -6.01
C TYR A 121 4.42 2.85 -6.86
N MET A 122 4.71 1.71 -6.26
CA MET A 122 5.16 0.49 -6.94
C MET A 122 4.07 -0.57 -6.89
N THR A 123 3.84 -1.25 -8.00
CA THR A 123 2.78 -2.25 -8.16
C THR A 123 3.10 -3.28 -9.24
N ASN A 124 2.37 -4.40 -9.23
CA ASN A 124 2.24 -5.32 -10.35
C ASN A 124 0.84 -5.30 -10.99
N LEU A 125 0.00 -4.32 -10.67
CA LEU A 125 -1.31 -4.13 -11.30
C LEU A 125 -1.15 -3.70 -12.77
N ALA A 126 -1.91 -4.37 -13.64
CA ALA A 126 -1.92 -4.13 -15.08
C ALA A 126 -2.34 -2.68 -15.40
N ARG A 127 -1.64 -2.07 -16.36
CA ARG A 127 -1.90 -0.68 -16.77
C ARG A 127 -3.21 -0.54 -17.55
N GLU A 128 -3.66 -1.61 -18.18
CA GLU A 128 -4.89 -1.66 -18.98
C GLU A 128 -6.13 -1.54 -18.10
N GLU A 129 -6.03 -1.93 -16.84
CA GLU A 129 -7.12 -1.94 -15.86
C GLU A 129 -7.01 -0.81 -14.83
N PHE A 130 -5.79 -0.43 -14.44
CA PHE A 130 -5.55 0.53 -13.36
C PHE A 130 -4.70 1.70 -13.85
N PHE A 131 -5.31 2.88 -13.95
CA PHE A 131 -4.62 4.12 -14.31
C PHE A 131 -3.89 4.72 -13.10
N PRO A 132 -2.96 5.67 -13.33
CA PRO A 132 -2.25 6.34 -12.25
C PRO A 132 -3.12 6.93 -11.13
N ALA A 133 -4.27 7.52 -11.49
CA ALA A 133 -5.20 8.07 -10.52
C ALA A 133 -5.85 6.98 -9.66
N ASP A 134 -6.17 5.83 -10.25
CA ASP A 134 -6.78 4.70 -9.54
C ASP A 134 -5.83 4.16 -8.48
N LEU A 135 -4.52 4.09 -8.76
CA LEU A 135 -3.55 3.63 -7.77
C LEU A 135 -3.42 4.57 -6.57
N ALA A 136 -3.50 5.89 -6.80
CA ALA A 136 -3.51 6.86 -5.71
C ALA A 136 -4.77 6.72 -4.84
N GLU A 137 -5.93 6.54 -5.46
CA GLU A 137 -7.20 6.28 -4.74
C GLU A 137 -7.18 4.96 -3.97
N ILE A 138 -6.75 3.87 -4.61
CA ILE A 138 -6.58 2.56 -3.96
C ILE A 138 -5.64 2.68 -2.76
N TYR A 139 -4.53 3.41 -2.91
CA TYR A 139 -3.60 3.60 -1.79
C TYR A 139 -4.16 4.50 -0.69
N ARG A 140 -5.11 5.40 -1.00
CA ARG A 140 -5.81 6.21 0.01
C ARG A 140 -6.59 5.35 1.00
N CYS A 141 -7.14 4.21 0.56
CA CYS A 141 -7.82 3.23 1.42
C CYS A 141 -6.91 2.66 2.52
N ARG A 142 -5.58 2.74 2.38
CA ARG A 142 -4.64 2.34 3.44
C ARG A 142 -4.78 3.23 4.68
N TRP A 143 -5.25 4.47 4.54
CA TRP A 143 -5.45 5.36 5.68
C TRP A 143 -6.56 4.86 6.62
N GLU A 144 -7.55 4.14 6.08
CA GLU A 144 -8.62 3.50 6.87
C GLU A 144 -8.08 2.60 7.98
N VAL A 145 -6.93 1.96 7.77
CA VAL A 145 -6.29 1.13 8.79
C VAL A 145 -5.79 1.99 9.97
N GLU A 146 -5.24 3.18 9.71
CA GLU A 146 -4.83 4.09 10.78
C GLU A 146 -6.04 4.66 11.52
N LEU A 147 -7.11 5.00 10.81
CA LEU A 147 -8.38 5.44 11.39
C LEU A 147 -8.94 4.35 12.32
N LEU A 148 -8.97 3.10 11.85
CA LEU A 148 -9.37 1.93 12.63
C LEU A 148 -8.52 1.77 13.90
N PHE A 149 -7.19 1.85 13.80
CA PHE A 149 -6.34 1.73 14.99
C PHE A 149 -6.50 2.91 15.95
N ARG A 150 -6.78 4.11 15.44
CA ARG A 150 -7.10 5.27 16.28
C ARG A 150 -8.40 5.04 17.04
N GLU A 151 -9.47 4.65 16.36
CA GLU A 151 -10.76 4.27 16.97
C GLU A 151 -10.58 3.17 18.03
N LEU A 152 -9.84 2.11 17.72
CA LEU A 152 -9.57 1.02 18.66
C LEU A 152 -8.84 1.49 19.94
N LYS A 153 -7.95 2.47 19.82
CA LYS A 153 -7.26 3.05 20.97
C LYS A 153 -8.17 4.01 21.74
N THR A 154 -8.90 4.86 21.05
CA THR A 154 -9.71 5.92 21.68
C THR A 154 -10.98 5.37 22.34
N GLN A 155 -11.72 4.45 21.72
CA GLN A 155 -12.97 3.91 22.31
C GLN A 155 -12.79 2.65 23.11
N TYR A 156 -11.84 1.81 22.71
CA TYR A 156 -11.69 0.47 23.28
C TYR A 156 -10.40 0.35 24.10
N GLU A 157 -9.69 1.46 24.32
CA GLU A 157 -8.52 1.56 25.21
C GLU A 157 -7.46 0.48 24.92
N LEU A 158 -7.30 0.13 23.64
CA LEU A 158 -6.47 -1.00 23.21
C LEU A 158 -5.02 -0.90 23.68
N ASP A 159 -4.52 0.31 23.93
CA ASP A 159 -3.17 0.59 24.42
C ASP A 159 -3.09 0.96 25.92
N GLU A 160 -4.20 0.88 26.66
CA GLU A 160 -4.27 1.26 28.08
C GLU A 160 -4.71 0.09 29.00
N PHE A 161 -4.62 -1.15 28.54
CA PHE A 161 -4.94 -2.32 29.39
C PHE A 161 -4.06 -2.38 30.66
N ASP A 162 -4.70 -2.34 31.83
CA ASP A 162 -4.05 -2.46 33.15
C ASP A 162 -3.73 -3.94 33.51
N THR A 163 -3.12 -4.67 32.57
CA THR A 163 -2.70 -6.06 32.77
C THR A 163 -1.61 -6.47 31.79
N SER A 164 -0.69 -7.30 32.26
CA SER A 164 0.37 -7.92 31.44
C SER A 164 0.15 -9.42 31.24
N ASP A 165 -0.96 -9.97 31.75
CA ASP A 165 -1.29 -11.39 31.54
C ASP A 165 -1.71 -11.62 30.08
N GLU A 166 -0.97 -12.45 29.36
CA GLU A 166 -1.17 -12.70 27.93
C GLU A 166 -2.60 -13.17 27.62
N HIS A 167 -3.20 -14.01 28.48
CA HIS A 167 -4.54 -14.52 28.26
C HIS A 167 -5.59 -13.43 28.47
N VAL A 168 -5.44 -12.60 29.51
CA VAL A 168 -6.34 -11.48 29.76
C VAL A 168 -6.25 -10.45 28.63
N VAL A 169 -5.04 -10.05 28.23
CA VAL A 169 -4.81 -9.12 27.10
C VAL A 169 -5.48 -9.65 25.83
N ARG A 170 -5.32 -10.94 25.52
CA ARG A 170 -5.93 -11.54 24.33
C ARG A 170 -7.47 -11.54 24.39
N ILE A 171 -8.06 -11.78 25.56
CA ILE A 171 -9.52 -11.71 25.75
C ILE A 171 -10.01 -10.28 25.52
N LEU A 172 -9.36 -9.28 26.11
CA LEU A 172 -9.72 -7.87 25.94
C LEU A 172 -9.59 -7.43 24.47
N LEU A 173 -8.52 -7.85 23.80
CA LEU A 173 -8.32 -7.59 22.38
C LEU A 173 -9.44 -8.19 21.52
N TYR A 174 -9.85 -9.43 21.78
CA TYR A 174 -10.99 -10.02 21.06
C TYR A 174 -12.32 -9.34 21.40
N ALA A 175 -12.53 -8.95 22.66
CA ALA A 175 -13.72 -8.21 23.05
C ALA A 175 -13.82 -6.87 22.32
N ALA A 176 -12.73 -6.10 22.23
CA ALA A 176 -12.66 -4.85 21.49
C ALA A 176 -12.99 -5.03 20.00
N LEU A 177 -12.36 -6.02 19.34
CA LEU A 177 -12.61 -6.31 17.92
C LEU A 177 -14.06 -6.76 17.65
N LEU A 178 -14.63 -7.60 18.51
CA LEU A 178 -16.02 -8.02 18.38
C LEU A 178 -17.00 -6.88 18.62
N SER A 179 -16.72 -6.02 19.61
CA SER A 179 -17.54 -4.86 19.92
C SER A 179 -17.55 -3.88 18.75
N LEU A 180 -16.38 -3.59 18.18
CA LEU A 180 -16.26 -2.80 16.97
C LEU A 180 -17.09 -3.37 15.80
N LEU A 181 -17.00 -4.68 15.56
CA LEU A 181 -17.73 -5.32 14.47
C LEU A 181 -19.24 -5.20 14.66
N VAL A 182 -19.74 -5.47 15.87
CA VAL A 182 -21.17 -5.34 16.20
C VAL A 182 -21.62 -3.89 16.12
N SER A 183 -20.82 -2.94 16.59
CA SER A 183 -21.12 -1.51 16.49
C SER A 183 -21.26 -1.04 15.05
N ARG A 184 -20.38 -1.50 14.15
CA ARG A 184 -20.47 -1.17 12.71
C ARG A 184 -21.71 -1.78 12.06
N ASP A 185 -22.00 -3.06 12.32
CA ASP A 185 -23.20 -3.73 11.80
C ASP A 185 -24.50 -3.03 12.25
N LEU A 186 -24.57 -2.64 13.53
CA LEU A 186 -25.69 -1.87 14.06
C LEU A 186 -25.78 -0.47 13.43
N LEU A 187 -24.65 0.20 13.21
CA LEU A 187 -24.61 1.52 12.57
C LEU A 187 -25.11 1.45 11.13
N ASP A 188 -24.71 0.43 10.38
CA ASP A 188 -25.16 0.22 8.99
C ASP A 188 -26.68 0.04 8.95
N LEU A 189 -27.23 -0.81 9.83
CA LEU A 189 -28.69 -1.01 9.96
C LEU A 189 -29.44 0.27 10.35
N VAL A 190 -28.88 1.10 11.23
CA VAL A 190 -29.48 2.39 11.61
C VAL A 190 -29.42 3.38 10.46
N THR A 191 -28.30 3.40 9.72
CA THR A 191 -28.09 4.32 8.60
C THR A 191 -29.02 4.00 7.43
N GLU A 192 -29.28 2.71 7.15
CA GLU A 192 -30.27 2.29 6.14
C GLU A 192 -31.69 2.77 6.44
N GLN A 193 -32.02 3.00 7.71
CA GLN A 193 -33.34 3.45 8.15
C GLN A 193 -33.40 4.95 8.48
N ALA A 194 -32.27 5.65 8.40
CA ALA A 194 -32.17 7.07 8.73
C ALA A 194 -32.51 7.95 7.51
N ASP A 195 -33.11 9.11 7.77
CA ASP A 195 -33.33 10.14 6.73
C ASP A 195 -32.00 10.62 6.14
N ASP A 196 -31.99 10.92 4.83
CA ASP A 196 -30.79 11.37 4.08
C ASP A 196 -30.11 12.63 4.63
N GLU A 197 -30.79 13.38 5.52
CA GLU A 197 -30.24 14.57 6.18
C GLU A 197 -29.37 14.25 7.42
N LEU A 198 -29.37 13.00 7.90
CA LEU A 198 -28.56 12.58 9.06
C LEU A 198 -27.12 12.28 8.64
N VAL A 199 -26.21 13.18 9.04
CA VAL A 199 -24.77 12.95 8.89
C VAL A 199 -24.26 12.17 10.11
N PHE A 200 -23.86 10.93 9.89
CA PHE A 200 -23.12 10.13 10.87
C PHE A 200 -21.63 10.44 10.75
N PRO A 201 -21.01 11.10 11.73
CA PRO A 201 -19.58 11.36 11.67
C PRO A 201 -18.87 10.02 11.84
N THR A 202 -17.91 9.75 10.97
CA THR A 202 -17.12 8.52 10.94
C THR A 202 -16.49 8.20 12.31
N GLU A 203 -16.29 9.24 13.14
CA GLU A 203 -15.66 9.14 14.45
C GLU A 203 -16.61 9.28 15.65
N ARG A 204 -17.94 9.38 15.49
CA ARG A 204 -18.83 9.70 16.65
C ARG A 204 -19.40 8.48 17.40
N TRP A 205 -19.03 7.29 16.93
CA TRP A 205 -18.96 6.07 17.72
C TRP A 205 -17.50 5.60 17.85
N ALA A 206 -16.54 6.49 17.53
CA ALA A 206 -15.09 6.34 17.69
C ALA A 206 -14.54 7.32 18.73
#